data_AF-A0A968UC72-F1
#
_entry.id   AF-A0A968UC72-F1
#
_cell.length_a   1.000
_cell.length_b   1.000
_cell.length_c   1.000
_cell.angle_alpha   90.00
_cell.angle_beta   90.00
_cell.angle_gamma   90.00
#
_symmetry.space_group_name_H-M   'P 1'
#
loop_
_entity.id
_entity.type
_entity.pdbx_description
1 polymer ?
#
loop_
_entity_poly.entity_id
_entity_poly.type
_entity_poly.pdbx_seq_one_letter_code
_entity_poly.pdbx_strand_id
1 'polypeptide(L)' 'MSVRRCDRWSIHRRLQELNIPAACPADGTLRVEVNHALALLLVRSAVFQFSLSRQESVDWLERCWQTRVVCLANS' A
#
# COMPACT_ATOMS: atom_id res chain seq x y z
N MET A 1 -2.58 10.23 -7.14
CA MET A 1 -2.55 10.61 -5.71
C MET A 1 -1.21 11.26 -5.42
N SER A 2 -1.19 12.50 -4.94
CA SER A 2 0.04 13.18 -4.53
C SER A 2 0.20 13.03 -3.02
N VAL A 3 1.26 12.35 -2.59
CA VAL A 3 1.60 12.16 -1.17
C VAL A 3 2.51 13.30 -0.71
N ARG A 4 2.24 13.90 0.45
CA ARG A 4 3.09 14.99 0.99
C ARG A 4 4.51 14.48 1.19
N ARG A 5 5.51 15.35 1.00
CA ARG A 5 6.93 14.95 1.08
C ARG A 5 7.30 14.31 2.42
N CYS A 6 6.75 14.79 3.54
CA CYS A 6 7.01 14.23 4.87
C CYS A 6 6.47 12.79 5.02
N ASP A 7 5.32 12.50 4.42
CA ASP A 7 4.68 11.19 4.52
C ASP A 7 5.43 10.11 3.72
N ARG A 8 6.24 10.51 2.73
CA ARG A 8 7.01 9.58 1.88
C ARG A 8 8.05 8.79 2.68
N TRP A 9 8.69 9.43 3.66
CA TRP A 9 9.63 8.76 4.55
C TRP A 9 8.93 7.76 5.48
N SER A 10 7.77 8.16 6.01
CA SER A 10 6.95 7.27 6.85
C SER A 10 6.44 6.06 6.07
N ILE A 11 6.01 6.25 4.82
CA ILE A 11 5.62 5.16 3.92
C ILE A 11 6.82 4.28 3.60
N HIS A 12 7.96 4.86 3.19
CA HIS A 12 9.17 4.10 2.87
C HIS A 12 9.61 3.21 4.04
N ARG A 13 9.66 3.76 5.25
CA ARG A 13 9.95 3.01 6.48
C ARG A 13 8.95 1.88 6.71
N ARG A 14 7.65 2.15 6.55
CA ARG A 14 6.60 1.13 6.72
C ARG A 14 6.73 0.00 5.71
N LEU A 15 7.10 0.30 4.47
CA LEU A 15 7.36 -0.70 3.44
C LEU A 15 8.57 -1.57 3.78
N GLN A 16 9.65 -0.98 4.31
CA GLN A 16 10.81 -1.74 4.79
C GLN A 16 10.45 -2.68 5.95
N GLU A 17 9.64 -2.23 6.92
CA GLU A 17 9.15 -3.08 8.02
C GLU A 17 8.31 -4.27 7.53
N LEU A 18 7.66 -4.13 6.37
CA LEU A 18 6.89 -5.19 5.72
C LEU A 18 7.74 -6.06 4.77
N ASN A 19 9.07 -5.86 4.74
CA ASN A 19 10.00 -6.50 3.81
C ASN A 19 9.66 -6.26 2.34
N ILE A 20 9.11 -5.09 2.01
CA ILE A 20 8.77 -4.69 0.64
C ILE A 20 9.89 -3.79 0.09
N PRO A 21 10.58 -4.17 -1.00
CA PRO A 21 11.63 -3.36 -1.60
C PRO A 21 11.09 -2.00 -2.08
N ALA A 22 11.65 -0.91 -1.55
CA ALA A 22 11.27 0.44 -1.89
C ALA A 22 12.48 1.39 -1.89
N ALA A 23 12.46 2.38 -2.80
CA ALA A 23 13.48 3.41 -2.93
C ALA A 23 12.86 4.81 -3.02
N CYS A 24 13.54 5.79 -2.45
CA CYS A 24 13.24 7.21 -2.61
C CYS A 24 14.42 7.89 -3.31
N PRO A 25 14.41 8.00 -4.66
CA PRO A 25 15.45 8.72 -5.39
C PRO A 25 15.42 10.23 -5.09
N ALA A 26 16.48 10.94 -5.48
CA ALA A 26 16.60 12.39 -5.29
C ALA A 26 15.53 13.21 -6.03
N ASP A 27 14.82 12.60 -6.99
CA ASP A 27 13.64 13.18 -7.66
C ASP A 27 12.40 13.28 -6.72
N GLY A 28 12.50 12.69 -5.53
CA GLY A 28 11.46 12.68 -4.51
C GLY A 28 10.35 11.67 -4.78
N THR A 29 10.48 10.80 -5.79
CA THR A 29 9.51 9.74 -6.05
C THR A 29 9.64 8.61 -5.02
N LEU A 30 8.56 7.87 -4.78
CA LEU A 30 8.62 6.60 -4.05
C LEU A 30 8.45 5.49 -5.07
N ARG A 31 9.50 4.68 -5.28
CA ARG A 31 9.51 3.55 -6.20
C ARG A 31 9.43 2.28 -5.39
N VAL A 32 8.54 1.37 -5.76
CA VAL A 32 8.29 0.13 -5.04
C VAL A 32 8.23 -1.02 -6.05
N GLU A 33 8.92 -2.11 -5.74
CA GLU A 33 8.86 -3.33 -6.55
C GLU A 33 7.76 -4.23 -6.00
N VAL A 34 6.79 -4.58 -6.85
CA VAL A 34 5.61 -5.37 -6.46
C VAL A 34 5.57 -6.66 -7.25
N ASN A 35 6.02 -7.75 -6.61
CA ASN A 35 6.19 -9.05 -7.27
C ASN A 35 5.00 -10.01 -7.09
N HIS A 36 4.01 -9.64 -6.28
CA HIS A 36 2.85 -10.48 -6.01
C HIS A 36 1.68 -9.65 -5.45
N ALA A 37 0.47 -10.21 -5.51
CA ALA A 37 -0.77 -9.51 -5.13
C ALA A 37 -0.78 -9.01 -3.68
N LEU A 38 -0.20 -9.78 -2.74
CA LEU A 38 -0.11 -9.36 -1.34
C LEU A 38 0.76 -8.12 -1.17
N ALA A 39 1.93 -8.05 -1.82
CA ALA A 39 2.77 -6.85 -1.81
C ALA A 39 2.00 -5.63 -2.35
N LEU A 40 1.20 -5.78 -3.41
CA LEU A 40 0.38 -4.70 -3.93
C LEU A 40 -0.62 -4.17 -2.90
N LEU A 41 -1.28 -5.09 -2.19
CA LEU A 41 -2.27 -4.75 -1.15
C LEU A 41 -1.61 -4.03 0.02
N LEU A 42 -0.46 -4.54 0.48
CA LEU A 42 0.31 -3.95 1.58
C LEU A 42 0.82 -2.57 1.22
N VAL A 43 1.33 -2.37 0.01
CA VAL A 43 1.75 -1.05 -0.48
C VAL A 43 0.58 -0.07 -0.49
N ARG A 44 -0.57 -0.49 -1.01
CA ARG A 44 -1.77 0.35 -1.03
C ARG A 44 -2.20 0.73 0.39
N SER A 45 -2.22 -0.24 1.31
CA SER A 45 -2.56 0.00 2.72
C SER A 45 -1.60 1.00 3.36
N ALA A 46 -0.30 0.85 3.13
CA ALA A 46 0.71 1.77 3.65
C ALA A 46 0.52 3.18 3.11
N VAL A 47 0.29 3.35 1.80
CA VAL A 47 0.03 4.68 1.21
C VAL A 47 -1.26 5.30 1.75
N PHE A 48 -2.32 4.50 1.89
CA PHE A 48 -3.63 4.97 2.34
C PHE A 48 -3.61 5.44 3.79
N GLN A 49 -2.83 4.78 4.65
CA GLN A 49 -2.65 5.17 6.05
C GLN A 49 -2.19 6.63 6.22
N PHE A 50 -1.45 7.17 5.24
CA PHE A 50 -0.96 8.56 5.27
C PHE A 50 -1.70 9.50 4.31
N SER A 51 -2.58 8.96 3.44
CA SER A 51 -3.28 9.74 2.42
C SER A 51 -4.76 9.95 2.71
N LEU A 52 -5.37 9.08 3.53
CA LEU A 52 -6.78 9.10 3.85
C LEU A 52 -7.02 9.46 5.32
N SER A 53 -8.20 9.95 5.63
CA SER A 53 -8.65 10.00 7.02
C SER A 53 -8.71 8.58 7.61
N ARG A 54 -8.67 8.50 8.94
CA ARG A 54 -8.80 7.21 9.65
C ARG A 54 -10.11 6.50 9.27
N GLN A 55 -11.22 7.24 9.15
CA GLN A 55 -12.52 6.66 8.83
C GLN A 55 -12.53 6.05 7.42
N GLU A 56 -12.05 6.80 6.43
CA GLU A 56 -11.96 6.29 5.04
C GLU A 56 -11.06 5.05 4.92
N SER A 57 -10.00 4.98 5.73
CA SER A 57 -9.13 3.80 5.80
C SER A 57 -9.86 2.58 6.37
N VAL A 58 -10.64 2.77 7.46
CA VAL A 58 -11.45 1.71 8.07
C VAL A 58 -12.53 1.23 7.11
N ASP A 59 -13.29 2.16 6.50
CA ASP A 59 -14.35 1.83 5.55
C ASP A 59 -13.82 1.07 4.32
N TRP A 60 -12.56 1.30 3.94
CA TRP A 60 -11.92 0.54 2.88
C TRP A 60 -11.52 -0.87 3.32
N LEU A 61 -10.95 -1.02 4.52
CA LEU A 61 -10.59 -2.34 5.06
C LEU A 61 -11.82 -3.24 5.21
N GLU A 62 -12.94 -2.69 5.69
CA GLU A 62 -14.21 -3.42 5.79
C GLU A 62 -14.68 -3.95 4.43
N ARG A 63 -14.59 -3.13 3.37
CA ARG A 63 -14.92 -3.57 2.01
C ARG A 63 -14.01 -4.69 1.52
N CYS A 64 -12.71 -4.62 1.80
CA CYS A 64 -11.78 -5.70 1.47
C CYS A 64 -12.15 -7.00 2.20
N TRP A 65 -12.55 -6.91 3.46
CA TRP A 65 -12.95 -8.08 4.26
C TRP A 65 -14.23 -8.75 3.75
N GLN A 66 -15.18 -7.95 3.27
CA GLN A 66 -16.44 -8.44 2.67
C GLN A 66 -16.25 -8.97 1.24
N THR A 67 -15.12 -8.69 0.60
CA THR A 67 -14.85 -9.13 -0.77
C THR A 67 -14.61 -10.64 -0.80
N ARG A 68 -15.54 -11.40 -1.37
CA ARG A 68 -15.36 -12.83 -1.63
C ARG A 68 -14.55 -13.00 -2.91
N VAL A 69 -13.26 -13.34 -2.78
CA VAL A 69 -12.44 -13.77 -3.91
C VAL A 69 -12.79 -15.22 -4.23
N VAL A 70 -13.45 -15.44 -5.37
CA VAL A 70 -13.68 -16.78 -5.90
C VAL A 70 -12.43 -17.16 -6.69
N CYS A 71 -11.61 -18.06 -6.14
CA CYS A 71 -10.52 -18.66 -6.90
C CYS A 71 -11.13 -19.64 -7.90
N LEU A 72 -11.22 -19.24 -9.17
CA LEU A 72 -11.52 -20.17 -10.26
C LEU A 72 -10.27 -21.02 -10.47
N ALA A 73 -10.26 -22.22 -9.92
CA ALA A 73 -9.29 -23.24 -10.30
C ALA A 73 -9.57 -23.61 -11.76
N ASN A 74 -8.65 -23.27 -12.67
CA ASN A 74 -8.73 -23.72 -14.05
C ASN A 74 -8.75 -25.25 -14.06
N SER A 75 -9.84 -25.82 -14.57
CA SER A 75 -10.04 -27.25 -14.82
C SER A 75 -9.32 -27.69 -16.09
#